data_AF-A0AAV9C400-F1
#
_entry.id   AF-A0AAV9C400-F1
#
_cell.length_a   1.000
_cell.length_b   1.000
_cell.length_c   1.000
_cell.angle_alpha   90.00
_cell.angle_beta   90.00
_cell.angle_gamma   90.00
#
_symmetry.space_group_name_H-M   'P 1'
#
loop_
_entity.id
_entity.type
_entity.pdbx_description
1 polymer ?
#
loop_
_entity_poly.entity_id
_entity_poly.type
_entity_poly.pdbx_seq_one_letter_code
_entity_poly.pdbx_strand_id
1 'polypeptide(L)'
;MDIDGVHSAPLPFHINTKRYWANTAHYLLHGCHHKHPMDGLRLVFPPAATAILLFPFWNFVKLISTPTSAPALFGGGLLGYVMYDCTHYYLHHGQPAKGVAHNLKRYHLNHHFRIQDKGFGITSALWDRVFGTLPPNKATVKSK
;
A
#
# COMPACT_ATOMS: atom_id res chain seq x y z
N MET A 1 -20.50 7.59 8.95
CA MET A 1 -19.27 7.32 9.72
C MET A 1 -18.17 8.02 8.97
N ASP A 2 -17.90 9.26 9.35
CA ASP A 2 -16.95 10.13 8.65
C ASP A 2 -15.53 9.57 8.78
N ILE A 3 -14.88 9.44 7.63
CA ILE A 3 -13.47 9.05 7.45
C ILE A 3 -12.68 10.29 7.02
N ASP A 4 -13.02 11.45 7.60
CA ASP A 4 -12.62 12.80 7.18
C ASP A 4 -11.15 13.16 7.43
N GLY A 5 -10.27 12.18 7.60
CA GLY A 5 -8.82 12.38 7.70
C GLY A 5 -8.04 12.14 6.40
N VAL A 6 -8.64 11.52 5.38
CA VAL A 6 -7.94 11.16 4.14
C VAL A 6 -8.12 12.27 3.10
N HIS A 7 -7.14 13.15 3.00
CA HIS A 7 -7.01 14.00 1.81
C HIS A 7 -6.85 13.09 0.57
N SER A 8 -7.65 13.37 -0.44
CA SER A 8 -8.01 12.45 -1.52
C SER A 8 -6.88 12.18 -2.51
N ALA A 9 -6.57 10.91 -2.75
CA ALA A 9 -5.78 10.45 -3.89
C ALA A 9 -6.61 9.47 -4.73
N PRO A 10 -6.51 9.46 -6.07
CA PRO A 10 -7.27 8.58 -6.95
C PRO A 10 -6.73 7.14 -6.96
N LEU A 11 -6.39 6.60 -5.78
CA LEU A 11 -5.90 5.24 -5.60
C LEU A 11 -6.94 4.41 -4.83
N PRO A 12 -7.15 3.12 -5.16
CA PRO A 12 -8.20 2.29 -4.53
C PRO A 12 -8.16 2.24 -3.00
N PHE A 13 -6.97 2.37 -2.40
CA PHE A 13 -6.76 2.33 -0.95
C PHE A 13 -6.98 3.69 -0.25
N HIS A 14 -7.07 4.81 -0.98
CA HIS A 14 -7.22 6.19 -0.46
C HIS A 14 -8.34 6.98 -1.14
N ILE A 15 -9.36 6.27 -1.62
CA ILE A 15 -10.52 6.85 -2.29
C ILE A 15 -11.55 7.41 -1.29
N ASN A 16 -12.11 8.59 -1.58
CA ASN A 16 -13.26 9.12 -0.83
C ASN A 16 -14.56 8.64 -1.48
N THR A 17 -15.42 7.96 -0.73
CA THR A 17 -16.70 7.47 -1.24
C THR A 17 -17.87 7.91 -0.35
N LYS A 18 -19.03 8.14 -0.95
CA LYS A 18 -20.26 8.56 -0.23
C LYS A 18 -21.26 7.42 -0.03
N ARG A 19 -21.02 6.25 -0.63
CA ARG A 19 -21.94 5.10 -0.61
C ARG A 19 -21.54 4.13 0.49
N TYR A 20 -22.52 3.59 1.22
CA TYR A 20 -22.29 2.65 2.33
C TYR A 20 -21.36 1.49 1.92
N TRP A 21 -21.72 0.75 0.87
CA TRP A 21 -20.94 -0.42 0.42
C TRP A 21 -19.54 -0.07 -0.05
N ALA A 22 -19.35 1.10 -0.66
CA ALA A 22 -18.05 1.56 -1.11
C ALA A 22 -17.16 1.96 0.09
N ASN A 23 -17.74 2.57 1.13
CA ASN A 23 -17.04 2.86 2.39
C ASN A 23 -16.69 1.57 3.15
N THR A 24 -17.57 0.57 3.14
CA THR A 24 -17.28 -0.75 3.74
C THR A 24 -16.10 -1.42 3.02
N ALA A 25 -16.11 -1.43 1.69
CA ALA A 25 -15.01 -1.99 0.91
C ALA A 25 -13.70 -1.24 1.17
N HIS A 26 -13.71 0.10 1.15
CA HIS A 26 -12.53 0.91 1.48
C HIS A 26 -11.99 0.64 2.89
N TYR A 27 -12.89 0.53 3.87
CA TYR A 27 -12.51 0.18 5.24
C TYR A 27 -11.84 -1.18 5.33
N LEU A 28 -12.37 -2.20 4.65
CA LEU A 28 -11.81 -3.55 4.66
C LEU A 28 -10.48 -3.65 3.89
N LEU A 29 -10.32 -2.89 2.80
CA LEU A 29 -9.11 -2.90 1.97
C LEU A 29 -7.93 -2.15 2.61
N HIS A 30 -8.20 -1.02 3.28
CA HIS A 30 -7.14 -0.20 3.88
C HIS A 30 -7.54 0.60 5.11
N GLY A 31 -8.79 1.08 5.19
CA GLY A 31 -9.19 2.02 6.24
C GLY A 31 -9.04 1.43 7.65
N CYS A 32 -9.26 0.13 7.81
CA CYS A 32 -9.05 -0.58 9.07
C CYS A 32 -7.60 -0.54 9.53
N HIS A 33 -6.66 -0.70 8.60
CA HIS A 33 -5.23 -0.59 8.89
C HIS A 33 -4.84 0.84 9.28
N HIS A 34 -5.31 1.85 8.55
CA HIS A 34 -5.08 3.26 8.92
C HIS A 34 -5.64 3.63 10.29
N LYS A 35 -6.79 3.04 10.67
CA LYS A 35 -7.43 3.28 11.96
C LYS A 35 -6.72 2.56 13.10
N HIS A 36 -6.14 1.39 12.83
CA HIS A 36 -5.47 0.55 13.82
C HIS A 36 -4.06 0.14 13.33
N PRO A 37 -3.13 1.10 13.15
CA PRO A 37 -1.87 0.85 12.43
C PRO A 37 -0.88 -0.06 13.18
N MET A 38 -1.09 -0.30 14.47
CA MET A 38 -0.25 -1.18 15.29
C MET A 38 -0.93 -2.53 15.61
N ASP A 39 -2.10 -2.81 15.03
CA ASP A 39 -2.76 -4.11 15.15
C ASP A 39 -2.20 -5.07 14.09
N GLY A 40 -1.33 -5.99 14.52
CA GLY A 40 -0.67 -6.95 13.64
C GLY A 40 -1.62 -7.89 12.90
N LEU A 41 -2.85 -8.09 13.38
CA LEU A 41 -3.84 -8.97 12.73
C LEU A 41 -4.63 -8.26 11.62
N ARG A 42 -4.48 -6.94 11.49
CA ARG A 42 -5.28 -6.11 10.56
C ARG A 42 -4.40 -5.31 9.59
N LEU A 43 -3.19 -5.80 9.34
CA LEU A 43 -2.20 -5.13 8.49
C LEU A 43 -2.08 -5.76 7.11
N VAL A 44 -1.85 -7.07 7.05
CA VAL A 44 -1.67 -7.80 5.79
C VAL A 44 -3.01 -8.17 5.18
N PHE A 45 -3.05 -8.27 3.85
CA PHE A 45 -4.29 -8.61 3.17
C PHE A 45 -4.62 -10.11 3.43
N PRO A 46 -5.89 -10.47 3.76
CA PRO A 46 -6.23 -11.84 4.12
C PRO A 46 -5.96 -12.83 2.97
N PRO A 47 -5.26 -13.95 3.20
CA PRO A 47 -4.92 -14.91 2.14
C PRO A 47 -6.12 -15.42 1.33
N ALA A 48 -7.27 -15.62 2.00
CA ALA A 48 -8.51 -16.03 1.33
C ALA A 48 -9.03 -14.97 0.35
N ALA A 49 -8.95 -13.69 0.73
CA ALA A 49 -9.33 -12.59 -0.16
C ALA A 49 -8.32 -12.44 -1.30
N THR A 50 -7.01 -12.60 -1.03
CA THR A 50 -5.96 -12.65 -2.06
C THR A 50 -6.24 -13.74 -3.08
N ALA A 51 -6.60 -14.95 -2.65
CA ALA A 51 -6.88 -16.08 -3.54
C ALA A 51 -8.01 -15.79 -4.53
N ILE A 52 -9.05 -15.06 -4.11
CA ILE A 52 -10.13 -14.61 -5.00
C ILE A 52 -9.58 -13.67 -6.08
N LEU A 53 -8.68 -12.75 -5.71
CA LEU A 53 -8.04 -11.80 -6.65
C LEU A 53 -7.03 -12.48 -7.60
N LEU A 54 -6.47 -13.63 -7.22
CA LEU A 54 -5.54 -14.37 -8.08
C LEU A 54 -6.21 -14.93 -9.34
N PHE A 55 -7.51 -15.23 -9.30
CA PHE A 55 -8.24 -15.75 -10.47
C PHE A 55 -8.29 -14.75 -11.64
N PRO A 56 -8.81 -13.51 -11.47
CA PRO A 56 -8.76 -12.51 -12.55
C PRO A 56 -7.31 -12.13 -12.90
N PHE A 57 -6.39 -12.09 -11.93
CA PHE A 57 -4.97 -11.80 -12.20
C PHE A 57 -4.32 -12.86 -13.10
N TRP A 58 -4.56 -14.16 -12.85
CA TRP A 58 -4.07 -15.23 -13.70
C TRP A 58 -4.61 -15.14 -15.13
N ASN A 59 -5.90 -14.84 -15.28
CA ASN A 59 -6.50 -14.65 -16.61
C ASN A 59 -5.91 -13.44 -17.34
N PHE A 60 -5.65 -12.34 -16.62
CA PHE A 60 -4.97 -11.18 -17.17
C PHE A 60 -3.55 -11.51 -17.62
N VAL A 61 -2.75 -12.21 -16.80
CA VAL A 61 -1.39 -12.62 -17.17
C VAL A 61 -1.40 -13.48 -18.44
N LYS A 62 -2.30 -14.46 -18.54
CA LYS A 62 -2.45 -15.29 -19.75
C LYS A 62 -2.83 -14.47 -20.98
N LEU A 63 -3.59 -13.39 -20.82
CA LEU A 63 -4.01 -12.53 -21.94
C LEU A 63 -2.82 -11.78 -22.56
N ILE A 64 -1.84 -11.39 -21.75
CA ILE A 64 -0.73 -10.54 -22.17
C ILE A 64 0.59 -11.29 -22.37
N SER A 65 0.60 -12.63 -22.24
CA SER A 65 1.82 -13.44 -22.26
C SER A 65 1.64 -14.77 -22.96
N THR A 66 2.76 -15.42 -23.30
CA THR A 66 2.74 -16.76 -23.89
C THR A 66 2.49 -17.83 -22.82
N PRO A 67 1.96 -19.01 -23.18
CA PRO A 67 1.80 -20.11 -22.22
C PRO A 67 3.09 -20.51 -21.49
N THR A 68 4.25 -20.31 -22.12
CA THR A 68 5.57 -20.59 -21.54
C THR A 68 6.04 -19.53 -20.56
N SER A 69 5.67 -18.25 -20.75
CA SER A 69 6.08 -17.14 -19.88
C SER A 69 5.05 -16.82 -18.79
N ALA A 70 3.78 -17.18 -18.99
CA ALA A 70 2.69 -16.91 -18.05
C ALA A 70 2.97 -17.43 -16.62
N PRO A 71 3.48 -18.66 -16.40
CA PRO A 71 3.79 -19.13 -15.05
C PRO A 71 4.88 -18.32 -14.36
N ALA A 72 5.90 -17.88 -15.11
CA ALA A 72 6.99 -17.08 -14.58
C ALA A 72 6.52 -15.67 -14.20
N LEU A 73 5.70 -15.04 -15.04
CA LEU A 73 5.11 -13.73 -14.76
C LEU A 73 4.15 -13.77 -13.57
N PHE A 74 3.30 -14.79 -13.51
CA PHE A 74 2.38 -14.98 -12.39
C PHE A 74 3.14 -15.26 -11.09
N GLY A 75 4.11 -16.17 -11.10
CA GLY A 75 4.94 -16.49 -9.94
C GLY A 75 5.77 -15.30 -9.47
N GLY A 76 6.37 -14.54 -10.38
CA GLY A 76 7.10 -13.31 -10.07
C GLY A 76 6.20 -12.23 -9.48
N GLY A 77 4.99 -12.05 -10.03
CA GLY A 77 4.00 -11.13 -9.48
C GLY A 77 3.55 -11.50 -8.07
N LEU A 78 3.27 -12.79 -7.84
CA LEU A 78 2.91 -13.31 -6.52
C LEU A 78 4.04 -13.14 -5.51
N LEU A 79 5.28 -13.46 -5.91
CA LEU A 79 6.46 -13.25 -5.08
C LEU A 79 6.63 -11.77 -4.71
N GLY A 80 6.47 -10.87 -5.68
CA GLY A 80 6.51 -9.43 -5.45
C GLY A 80 5.45 -8.95 -4.46
N TYR A 81 4.23 -9.48 -4.55
CA TYR A 81 3.16 -9.22 -3.57
C TYR A 81 3.52 -9.71 -2.17
N VAL A 82 4.05 -10.94 -2.02
CA VAL A 82 4.48 -11.46 -0.71
C VAL A 82 5.60 -10.60 -0.12
N MET A 83 6.58 -10.21 -0.95
CA MET A 83 7.65 -9.31 -0.51
C MET A 83 7.09 -7.96 -0.06
N TYR A 84 6.09 -7.43 -0.77
CA TYR A 84 5.39 -6.20 -0.40
C TYR A 84 4.72 -6.32 0.99
N ASP A 85 3.92 -7.36 1.23
CA ASP A 85 3.20 -7.54 2.51
C ASP A 85 4.17 -7.79 3.67
N CYS A 86 5.20 -8.60 3.47
CA CYS A 86 6.26 -8.81 4.47
C CYS A 86 7.02 -7.52 4.79
N THR A 87 7.35 -6.73 3.76
CA THR A 87 7.99 -5.42 3.95
C THR A 87 7.07 -4.52 4.76
N HIS A 88 5.80 -4.40 4.36
CA HIS A 88 4.81 -3.58 5.04
C HIS A 88 4.71 -3.94 6.53
N TYR A 89 4.56 -5.23 6.83
CA TYR A 89 4.49 -5.72 8.20
C TYR A 89 5.76 -5.37 8.99
N TYR A 90 6.94 -5.56 8.40
CA TYR A 90 8.21 -5.22 9.01
C TYR A 90 8.38 -3.71 9.25
N LEU A 91 7.86 -2.85 8.38
CA LEU A 91 7.92 -1.39 8.59
C LEU A 91 7.10 -0.96 9.81
N HIS A 92 5.97 -1.61 10.10
CA HIS A 92 5.20 -1.34 11.32
C HIS A 92 5.88 -1.91 12.57
N HIS A 93 6.25 -3.20 12.54
CA HIS A 93 6.58 -3.96 13.74
C HIS A 93 8.09 -4.14 13.98
N GLY A 94 8.91 -4.07 12.93
CA GLY A 94 10.36 -4.21 13.03
C GLY A 94 11.04 -2.95 13.55
N GLN A 95 12.29 -3.06 14.03
CA GLN A 95 13.10 -1.93 14.51
C GLN A 95 14.40 -1.80 13.70
N PRO A 96 14.33 -1.47 12.39
CA PRO A 96 15.52 -1.27 11.59
C PRO A 96 16.31 -0.06 12.10
N ALA A 97 17.58 -0.25 12.48
CA ALA A 97 18.39 0.82 13.07
C ALA A 97 18.98 1.79 12.03
N LYS A 98 19.31 1.31 10.82
CA LYS A 98 19.94 2.12 9.75
C LYS A 98 19.67 1.53 8.37
N GLY A 99 20.00 2.30 7.32
CA GLY A 99 19.91 1.85 5.93
C GLY A 99 18.52 1.96 5.31
N VAL A 100 18.29 1.20 4.25
CA VAL A 100 17.08 1.31 3.40
C VAL A 100 15.80 1.04 4.20
N ALA A 101 15.75 -0.06 4.97
CA ALA A 101 14.57 -0.40 5.76
C ALA A 101 14.22 0.66 6.82
N HIS A 102 15.23 1.27 7.45
CA HIS A 102 15.01 2.38 8.38
C HIS A 102 14.40 3.61 7.69
N ASN A 103 14.90 3.94 6.49
CA ASN A 103 14.37 5.06 5.71
C ASN A 103 12.95 4.79 5.21
N LEU A 104 12.67 3.57 4.74
CA LEU A 104 11.32 3.13 4.36
C LEU A 104 10.37 3.14 5.56
N LYS A 105 10.80 2.70 6.74
CA LYS A 105 9.99 2.77 7.96
C LYS A 105 9.61 4.22 8.27
N ARG A 106 10.57 5.14 8.29
CA ARG A 106 10.30 6.55 8.53
C ARG A 106 9.39 7.18 7.46
N TYR A 107 9.56 6.78 6.20
CA TYR A 107 8.72 7.20 5.08
C TYR A 107 7.26 6.75 5.27
N HIS A 108 7.07 5.46 5.55
CA HIS A 108 5.77 4.85 5.74
C HIS A 108 5.05 5.36 6.99
N LEU A 109 5.76 5.55 8.09
CA LEU A 109 5.17 6.14 9.30
C LEU A 109 4.79 7.61 9.12
N ASN A 110 5.49 8.37 8.27
CA ASN A 110 5.06 9.72 7.90
C ASN A 110 3.74 9.70 7.12
N HIS A 111 3.54 8.70 6.25
CA HIS A 111 2.27 8.50 5.55
C HIS A 111 1.13 8.29 6.57
N HIS A 112 1.30 7.36 7.52
CA HIS A 112 0.25 7.09 8.52
C HIS A 112 -0.05 8.26 9.46
N PHE A 113 0.99 8.93 9.97
CA PHE A 113 0.83 9.84 11.12
C PHE A 113 0.96 11.33 10.79
N ARG A 114 1.35 11.69 9.56
CA ARG A 114 1.55 13.11 9.20
C ARG A 114 0.84 13.51 7.92
N ILE A 115 1.03 12.78 6.83
CA ILE A 115 0.58 13.18 5.49
C ILE A 115 0.03 11.95 4.76
N GLN A 116 -1.26 11.66 4.96
CA GLN A 116 -1.92 10.45 4.44
C GLN A 116 -2.21 10.49 2.94
N ASP A 117 -2.12 11.67 2.30
CA ASP A 117 -2.33 11.87 0.86
C ASP A 117 -1.03 11.85 0.03
N LYS A 118 0.09 11.49 0.67
CA LYS A 118 1.41 11.35 0.05
C LYS A 118 2.11 10.11 0.60
N GLY A 119 3.13 9.64 -0.10
CA GLY A 119 3.98 8.55 0.36
C GLY A 119 3.33 7.18 0.29
N PHE A 120 2.77 6.82 -0.86
CA PHE A 120 2.03 5.57 -1.06
C PHE A 120 2.95 4.34 -1.21
N GLY A 121 4.22 4.57 -1.56
CA GLY A 121 5.20 3.52 -1.79
C GLY A 121 5.70 2.83 -0.51
N ILE A 122 5.47 1.53 -0.40
CA ILE A 122 5.92 0.71 0.75
C ILE A 122 7.31 0.12 0.53
N THR A 123 7.54 -0.52 -0.62
CA THR A 123 8.81 -1.19 -0.95
C THR A 123 9.83 -0.21 -1.53
N SER A 124 9.36 0.87 -2.16
CA SER A 124 10.20 1.97 -2.65
C SER A 124 9.37 3.23 -2.90
N ALA A 125 10.02 4.40 -2.87
CA ALA A 125 9.41 5.68 -3.26
C ALA A 125 9.50 5.97 -4.77
N LEU A 126 9.80 4.96 -5.60
CA LEU A 126 10.01 5.14 -7.04
C LEU A 126 8.75 5.71 -7.71
N TRP A 127 7.61 5.07 -7.49
CA TRP A 127 6.35 5.50 -8.09
C TRP A 127 5.85 6.82 -7.52
N ASP A 128 6.14 7.12 -6.25
CA ASP A 128 5.83 8.44 -5.69
C ASP A 128 6.61 9.58 -6.35
N ARG A 129 7.83 9.32 -6.86
CA ARG A 129 8.57 10.28 -7.69
C ARG A 129 7.92 10.45 -9.05
N VAL A 130 7.60 9.33 -9.71
CA VAL A 130 6.99 9.32 -11.06
C VAL A 130 5.66 10.06 -11.07
N PHE A 131 4.84 9.88 -10.03
CA PHE A 131 3.49 10.45 -9.95
C PHE A 131 3.37 11.71 -9.07
N GLY A 132 4.48 12.27 -8.57
CA GLY A 132 4.46 13.51 -7.79
C GLY A 132 3.77 13.39 -6.42
N THR A 133 3.82 12.22 -5.81
CA THR A 133 3.22 11.92 -4.50
C THR A 133 4.25 11.76 -3.38
N LEU A 134 5.48 12.21 -3.59
CA LEU A 134 6.49 12.26 -2.53
C LEU A 134 6.05 13.18 -1.36
N PRO A 135 6.24 12.74 -0.10
CA PRO A 135 6.07 13.61 1.06
C PRO A 135 7.09 14.76 1.04
N PRO A 136 6.67 16.00 1.35
CA PRO A 136 7.58 17.15 1.41
C PRO A 136 8.67 16.93 2.48
N ASN A 137 9.90 17.34 2.15
CA ASN A 137 11.01 17.27 3.09
C ASN A 137 10.85 18.34 4.19
N LYS A 138 11.33 18.10 5.42
CA LYS A 138 11.20 19.07 6.52
C LYS A 138 11.74 20.46 6.18
N ALA A 139 12.68 20.56 5.23
CA ALA A 139 13.25 21.83 4.77
C ALA A 139 12.26 22.73 4.01
N THR A 140 11.25 22.18 3.33
CA THR A 140 10.29 22.97 2.53
C THR A 140 9.13 23.53 3.34
N VAL A 141 8.96 23.11 4.60
CA VAL A 141 7.90 23.61 5.51
C VAL A 141 8.31 24.92 6.19
N LYS A 142 9.61 25.26 6.24
CA LYS A 142 10.12 26.49 6.87
C LYS A 142 10.10 27.72 5.95
N SER A 143 9.72 27.61 4.68
CA SER A 143 9.73 28.72 3.72
C SER A 143 8.33 29.16 3.26
N LYS A 144 7.27 28.83 3.99
CA LYS A 144 5.92 29.35 3.78
C LYS A 144 5.39 29.97 5.05
#